data_AF-A0A965HFS1-F1
#
_entry.id   AF-A0A965HFS1-F1
#
_cell.length_a   1.000
_cell.length_b   1.000
_cell.length_c   1.000
_cell.angle_alpha   90.00
_cell.angle_beta   90.00
_cell.angle_gamma   90.00
#
_symmetry.space_group_name_H-M   'P 1'
#
loop_
_entity.id
_entity.type
_entity.pdbx_description
1 polymer ?
#
loop_
_entity_poly.entity_id
_entity_poly.type
_entity_poly.pdbx_seq_one_letter_code
_entity_poly.pdbx_strand_id
1 'polypeptide(L)'
;MVQRCLLLPLAALWVCGGIGCGKKVGTAESSHGSNLIDRELFFGNPALASPQLSPDGRWVAFLKEKDGILNVHLVGWGESLSQARIITAEKARPPAGFSWTRDSKYLL
;
A
#
# COMPACT_ATOMS: atom_id res chain seq x y z
N MET A 1 -15.22 54.75 -17.26
CA MET A 1 -14.20 54.84 -16.19
C MET A 1 -13.00 54.02 -16.62
N VAL A 2 -12.02 54.72 -17.20
CA VAL A 2 -10.75 54.20 -17.69
C VAL A 2 -9.68 54.75 -16.77
N GLN A 3 -8.81 53.93 -16.18
CA GLN A 3 -7.45 54.38 -15.87
C GLN A 3 -6.48 53.21 -15.72
N ARG A 4 -5.61 53.09 -16.73
CA ARG A 4 -4.27 52.49 -16.66
C ARG A 4 -3.38 53.37 -15.77
N CYS A 5 -2.49 52.76 -14.98
CA CYS A 5 -1.22 53.39 -14.59
C CYS A 5 -0.11 52.34 -14.51
N LEU A 6 0.76 52.42 -15.50
CA LEU A 6 2.08 51.80 -15.61
C LEU A 6 3.08 52.45 -14.62
N LEU A 7 4.24 51.78 -14.49
CA LEU A 7 5.60 52.30 -14.21
C LEU A 7 6.22 52.05 -12.81
N LEU A 8 7.18 51.11 -12.82
CA LEU A 8 8.47 51.08 -12.09
C LEU A 8 9.21 52.44 -12.13
N PRO A 9 10.11 52.80 -11.18
CA PRO A 9 11.50 52.31 -11.27
C PRO A 9 12.41 52.31 -10.00
N LEU A 10 13.62 51.76 -10.22
CA LEU A 10 14.96 52.08 -9.67
C LEU A 10 15.43 51.56 -8.28
N ALA A 11 16.34 50.59 -8.37
CA ALA A 11 17.68 50.52 -7.77
C ALA A 11 17.89 50.86 -6.28
N ALA A 12 18.28 49.82 -5.52
CA ALA A 12 19.20 49.96 -4.39
C ALA A 12 20.35 48.96 -4.58
N LEU A 13 21.55 49.50 -4.88
CA LEU A 13 22.81 48.78 -4.69
C LEU A 13 23.00 48.53 -3.19
N TRP A 14 23.27 47.28 -2.82
CA TRP A 14 23.92 46.97 -1.55
C TRP A 14 25.14 46.09 -1.81
N VAL A 15 26.30 46.65 -1.50
CA VAL A 15 27.63 46.03 -1.58
C VAL A 15 27.82 45.10 -0.37
N CYS A 16 28.52 44.00 -0.65
CA CYS A 16 28.84 42.83 0.18
C CYS A 16 29.03 43.05 1.69
N GLY A 17 28.45 42.15 2.47
CA GLY A 17 28.88 41.87 3.84
C GLY A 17 28.43 40.47 4.29
N GLY A 18 29.38 39.58 4.53
CA GLY A 18 29.19 38.43 5.41
C GLY A 18 28.79 37.12 4.74
N ILE A 19 29.81 36.30 4.49
CA ILE A 19 29.72 34.85 4.34
C ILE A 19 28.96 34.28 5.54
N GLY A 20 27.70 33.90 5.30
CA GLY A 20 26.91 33.07 6.21
C GLY A 20 26.44 31.86 5.43
N CYS A 21 27.32 30.88 5.24
CA CYS A 21 26.94 29.58 4.70
C CYS A 21 26.07 28.87 5.73
N GLY A 22 24.77 29.20 5.75
CA GLY A 22 23.75 28.47 6.45
C GLY A 22 23.56 27.12 5.76
N LYS A 23 24.51 26.21 5.95
CA LYS A 23 24.29 24.80 5.66
C LYS A 23 23.14 24.38 6.55
N LYS A 24 21.95 24.19 5.96
CA LYS A 24 20.94 23.34 6.57
C LYS A 24 21.65 22.03 6.85
N VAL A 25 21.85 21.73 8.13
CA VAL A 25 22.22 20.39 8.56
C VAL A 25 21.00 19.55 8.19
N GLY A 26 21.04 18.96 7.00
CA GLY A 26 20.24 17.78 6.74
C GLY A 26 20.63 16.80 7.82
N THR A 27 19.65 16.44 8.64
CA THR A 27 19.78 15.32 9.57
C THR A 27 20.20 14.13 8.73
N ALA A 28 21.49 13.81 8.77
CA ALA A 28 21.97 12.50 8.38
C ALA A 28 21.46 11.56 9.46
N GLU A 29 20.25 11.02 9.28
CA GLU A 29 19.83 9.85 10.04
C GLU A 29 20.79 8.73 9.65
N SER A 30 21.68 8.44 10.58
CA SER A 30 22.69 7.42 10.45
C SER A 30 22.02 6.07 10.18
N SER A 31 22.29 5.60 8.99
CA SER A 31 22.27 4.22 8.55
C SER A 31 22.75 3.23 9.63
N HIS A 32 21.88 2.25 9.91
CA HIS A 32 22.17 0.90 10.43
C HIS A 32 22.63 0.77 11.89
N GLY A 33 21.76 1.16 12.82
CA GLY A 33 21.69 0.55 14.16
C GLY A 33 20.85 -0.72 14.09
N SER A 34 21.47 -1.86 13.76
CA SER A 34 20.84 -3.17 13.44
C SER A 34 19.84 -3.13 12.28
N ASN A 35 19.93 -4.09 11.36
CA ASN A 35 18.91 -4.32 10.33
C ASN A 35 17.68 -4.94 11.02
N LEU A 36 16.83 -4.08 11.59
CA LEU A 36 15.62 -4.49 12.28
C LEU A 36 14.50 -4.66 11.26
N ILE A 37 13.82 -5.80 11.33
CA ILE A 37 12.61 -6.08 10.55
C ILE A 37 11.43 -5.42 11.29
N ASP A 38 10.57 -4.71 10.56
CA ASP A 38 9.38 -4.07 11.12
C ASP A 38 8.51 -5.11 11.84
N ARG A 39 8.08 -4.78 13.06
CA ARG A 39 7.29 -5.67 13.91
C ARG A 39 5.97 -6.06 13.24
N GLU A 40 5.40 -5.13 12.51
CA GLU A 40 4.12 -5.24 11.81
C GLU A 40 4.15 -6.38 10.77
N LEU A 41 5.31 -6.69 10.20
CA LEU A 41 5.46 -7.80 9.25
C LEU A 41 5.25 -9.18 9.90
N PHE A 42 5.44 -9.30 11.22
CA PHE A 42 5.26 -10.57 11.94
C PHE A 42 3.87 -10.74 12.53
N PHE A 43 3.21 -9.64 12.92
CA PHE A 43 1.96 -9.68 13.70
C PHE A 43 0.76 -9.07 12.97
N GLY A 44 0.97 -8.40 11.85
CA GLY A 44 -0.10 -7.91 10.99
C GLY A 44 -0.75 -9.02 10.16
N ASN A 45 -1.81 -8.66 9.44
CA ASN A 45 -2.38 -9.56 8.46
C ASN A 45 -1.38 -9.81 7.32
N PRO A 46 -1.24 -11.05 6.85
CA PRO A 46 -0.42 -11.34 5.69
C PRO A 46 -1.05 -10.72 4.43
N ALA A 47 -0.22 -10.38 3.45
CA ALA A 47 -0.70 -9.87 2.17
C ALA A 47 -1.65 -10.86 1.46
N LEU A 48 -1.34 -12.16 1.56
CA LEU A 48 -2.15 -13.28 1.09
C LEU A 48 -1.92 -14.48 2.03
N ALA A 49 -2.93 -15.29 2.27
CA ALA A 49 -2.79 -16.53 3.05
C ALA A 49 -3.62 -17.68 2.47
N SER A 50 -3.24 -18.91 2.84
CA SER A 50 -3.99 -20.14 2.53
C SER A 50 -4.42 -20.30 1.06
N PRO A 51 -3.52 -20.14 0.07
CA PRO A 51 -3.90 -20.31 -1.33
C PRO A 51 -4.30 -21.76 -1.62
N GLN A 52 -5.40 -21.96 -2.34
CA GLN A 52 -5.88 -23.24 -2.81
C GLN A 52 -6.32 -23.17 -4.27
N LEU A 53 -5.76 -24.03 -5.10
CA LEU A 53 -6.20 -24.24 -6.47
C LEU A 53 -7.48 -25.08 -6.48
N SER A 54 -8.47 -24.72 -7.30
CA SER A 54 -9.64 -25.55 -7.53
C SER A 54 -9.24 -26.90 -8.16
N PRO A 55 -9.97 -28.00 -7.91
CA PRO A 55 -9.66 -29.30 -8.50
C PRO A 55 -9.60 -29.32 -10.04
N ASP A 56 -10.36 -28.45 -10.71
CA ASP A 56 -10.35 -28.25 -12.16
C ASP A 56 -9.21 -27.35 -12.68
N GLY A 57 -8.41 -26.77 -11.79
CA GLY A 57 -7.27 -25.91 -12.11
C GLY A 57 -7.63 -24.51 -12.63
N ARG A 58 -8.91 -24.13 -12.67
CA ARG A 58 -9.33 -22.85 -13.27
C ARG A 58 -9.31 -21.66 -12.30
N TRP A 59 -9.33 -21.91 -11.01
CA TRP A 59 -9.52 -20.87 -10.00
C TRP A 59 -8.51 -21.01 -8.86
N VAL A 60 -8.10 -19.88 -8.31
CA VAL A 60 -7.32 -19.81 -7.06
C VAL A 60 -8.15 -19.09 -6.01
N ALA A 61 -8.42 -19.78 -4.90
CA ALA A 61 -9.01 -19.21 -3.69
C ALA A 61 -7.92 -18.89 -2.68
N PHE A 62 -8.03 -17.78 -1.95
CA PHE A 62 -7.05 -17.37 -0.94
C PHE A 62 -7.67 -16.41 0.07
N LEU A 63 -7.04 -16.26 1.23
CA LEU A 63 -7.37 -15.22 2.18
C LEU A 63 -6.65 -13.92 1.84
N LYS A 64 -7.38 -12.80 1.86
CA LYS A 64 -6.83 -11.45 1.77
C LYS A 64 -7.64 -10.51 2.66
N GLU A 65 -6.97 -9.48 3.15
CA GLU A 65 -7.60 -8.50 4.02
C GLU A 65 -8.66 -7.69 3.27
N LYS A 66 -9.81 -7.55 3.91
CA LYS A 66 -10.83 -6.56 3.61
C LYS A 66 -11.25 -5.92 4.93
N ASP A 67 -11.10 -4.60 5.04
CA ASP A 67 -11.47 -3.83 6.23
C ASP A 67 -10.84 -4.37 7.53
N GLY A 68 -9.56 -4.77 7.50
CA GLY A 68 -8.86 -5.32 8.67
C GLY A 68 -9.10 -6.81 8.95
N ILE A 69 -10.03 -7.46 8.26
CA ILE A 69 -10.38 -8.86 8.45
C ILE A 69 -10.10 -9.69 7.20
N LEU A 70 -9.38 -10.80 7.36
CA LEU A 70 -9.15 -11.75 6.26
C LEU A 70 -10.48 -12.36 5.80
N ASN A 71 -10.73 -12.27 4.50
CA ASN A 71 -11.87 -12.84 3.80
C ASN A 71 -11.40 -13.78 2.70
N VAL A 72 -12.27 -14.64 2.18
CA VAL A 72 -11.97 -15.48 1.03
C VAL A 72 -12.13 -14.67 -0.26
N HIS A 73 -11.11 -14.70 -1.09
CA HIS A 73 -11.07 -14.11 -2.42
C HIS A 73 -10.89 -15.21 -3.46
N LEU A 74 -11.35 -14.94 -4.69
CA LEU A 74 -11.21 -15.85 -5.82
C LEU A 74 -10.72 -15.11 -7.06
N VAL A 75 -9.79 -15.71 -7.79
CA VAL A 75 -9.29 -15.19 -9.06
C VAL A 75 -9.13 -16.33 -10.06
N GLY A 76 -9.28 -16.06 -11.37
CA GLY A 76 -8.98 -17.04 -12.40
C GLY A 76 -7.49 -17.38 -12.44
N TRP A 77 -7.15 -18.61 -12.81
CA TRP A 77 -5.76 -19.00 -13.01
C TRP A 77 -5.10 -18.16 -14.11
N GLY A 78 -3.95 -17.56 -13.80
CA GLY A 78 -3.22 -16.68 -14.72
C GLY A 78 -3.75 -15.25 -14.79
N GLU A 79 -4.84 -14.91 -14.10
CA GLU A 79 -5.32 -13.53 -14.00
C GLU A 79 -4.58 -12.75 -12.91
N SER A 80 -4.64 -11.42 -12.97
CA SER A 80 -4.04 -10.54 -11.95
C SER A 80 -4.82 -10.63 -10.64
N LEU A 81 -4.11 -10.61 -9.50
CA LEU A 81 -4.72 -10.54 -8.16
C LEU A 81 -5.61 -9.29 -7.96
N SER A 82 -5.43 -8.24 -8.77
CA SER A 82 -6.32 -7.07 -8.76
C SER A 82 -7.73 -7.37 -9.28
N GLN A 83 -7.90 -8.45 -10.05
CA GLN A 83 -9.18 -8.94 -10.58
C GLN A 83 -9.89 -9.89 -9.60
N ALA A 84 -9.27 -10.17 -8.44
CA ALA A 84 -9.84 -11.11 -7.48
C ALA A 84 -11.16 -10.59 -6.90
N ARG A 85 -12.20 -11.43 -6.95
CA ARG A 85 -13.51 -11.17 -6.36
C ARG A 85 -13.55 -11.64 -4.91
N ILE A 86 -14.20 -10.88 -4.04
CA ILE A 86 -14.41 -11.27 -2.63
C ILE A 86 -15.63 -12.19 -2.56
N ILE A 87 -15.48 -13.36 -1.91
CA ILE A 87 -16.52 -14.39 -1.80
C ILE A 87 -17.24 -14.33 -0.45
N THR A 88 -16.53 -13.92 0.61
CA THR A 88 -17.10 -13.76 1.97
C THR A 88 -17.16 -12.29 2.39
N ALA A 89 -17.95 -12.00 3.42
CA ALA A 89 -18.10 -10.65 3.97
C ALA A 89 -18.03 -10.65 5.50
N GLU A 90 -17.01 -11.31 6.04
CA GLU A 90 -16.73 -11.37 7.46
C GLU A 90 -16.40 -9.98 8.03
N LYS A 91 -16.95 -9.68 9.21
CA LYS A 91 -16.83 -8.38 9.88
C LYS A 91 -16.19 -8.43 11.25
N ALA A 92 -16.13 -9.61 11.87
CA ALA A 92 -15.70 -9.76 13.26
C ALA A 92 -14.45 -10.66 13.42
N ARG A 93 -14.33 -11.71 12.61
CA ARG A 93 -13.20 -12.64 12.65
C ARG A 93 -12.99 -13.25 11.26
N PRO A 94 -11.75 -13.60 10.88
CA PRO A 94 -11.49 -14.42 9.71
C PRO A 94 -12.22 -15.77 9.71
N PRO A 95 -12.53 -16.34 8.53
CA PRO A 95 -12.94 -17.73 8.43
C PRO A 95 -11.91 -18.65 9.09
N ALA A 96 -12.38 -19.66 9.82
CA ALA A 96 -11.49 -20.65 10.46
C ALA A 96 -10.70 -21.48 9.43
N GLY A 97 -11.21 -21.56 8.21
CA GLY A 97 -10.63 -22.24 7.06
C GLY A 97 -11.65 -22.22 5.92
N PHE A 98 -11.21 -22.70 4.76
CA PHE A 98 -12.11 -23.02 3.65
C PHE A 98 -11.55 -24.18 2.83
N SER A 99 -12.40 -24.84 2.05
CA SER A 99 -11.98 -25.90 1.14
C SER A 99 -12.81 -25.95 -0.14
N TRP A 100 -12.24 -26.48 -1.21
CA TRP A 100 -12.97 -26.71 -2.45
C TRP A 100 -13.82 -27.98 -2.38
N THR A 101 -15.04 -27.94 -2.93
CA THR A 101 -15.73 -29.17 -3.31
C THR A 101 -14.99 -29.87 -4.45
N ARG A 102 -15.09 -31.21 -4.50
CA ARG A 102 -14.43 -32.03 -5.52
C ARG A 102 -14.80 -31.63 -6.96
N ASP A 103 -16.02 -31.15 -7.17
CA ASP A 103 -16.52 -30.71 -8.48
C ASP A 103 -16.13 -29.26 -8.85
N SER A 104 -15.32 -28.58 -8.02
CA SER A 104 -14.85 -27.21 -8.22
C SER A 104 -15.93 -26.12 -8.24
N LYS A 105 -17.17 -26.44 -7.83
CA LYS A 105 -18.28 -25.48 -7.88
C LYS A 105 -18.43 -24.63 -6.63
N TYR A 106 -18.03 -25.15 -5.47
CA TYR A 106 -18.25 -24.49 -4.19
C TYR A 106 -16.99 -24.42 -3.34
N LEU A 107 -16.96 -23.41 -2.48
CA LEU A 107 -16.05 -23.28 -1.36
C LEU A 107 -16.86 -23.55 -0.08
N LEU A 108 -16.37 -24.46 0.76
CA LEU A 108 -16.93 -24.86 2.05
C LEU A 108 -16.22 -24.14 3.20
#